data_AF-A0A5J4SPJ0-F1
#
_entry.id   AF-A0A5J4SPJ0-F1
#
_cell.length_a   1.000
_cell.length_b   1.000
_cell.length_c   1.000
_cell.angle_alpha   90.00
_cell.angle_beta   90.00
_cell.angle_gamma   90.00
#
_symmetry.space_group_name_H-M   'P 1'
#
loop_
_entity.id
_entity.type
_entity.pdbx_description
1 polymer ?
#
loop_
_entity_poly.entity_id
_entity_poly.type
_entity_poly.pdbx_seq_one_letter_code
_entity_poly.pdbx_strand_id
1 'polypeptide(L)'
;MNKEIIKVINQIASEITLLFHNVLEDDSISINDKVGKNTLKDSNLRKFFEVFVKQSDSVIIECLLNHYVDYIESGRGEKYKKRPPISALRDWALKNGIATDNHTLFAISTAIWRDGYSPRPILSTLDNLIENKFESVWSLDLFKAIIDELEKYFNT
;
A
#
# COMPACT_ATOMS: atom_id res chain seq x y z
N MET A 1 22.69 15.29 11.02
CA MET A 1 21.34 15.48 11.61
C MET A 1 21.35 14.91 13.01
N ASN A 2 20.73 15.59 13.97
CA ASN A 2 20.68 15.16 15.36
C ASN A 2 19.97 13.82 15.54
N LYS A 3 20.38 13.06 16.55
CA LYS A 3 19.79 11.76 16.93
C LYS A 3 18.28 11.86 17.20
N GLU A 4 17.82 12.95 17.82
CA GLU A 4 16.39 13.14 18.11
C GLU A 4 15.57 13.36 16.84
N ILE A 5 16.07 14.16 15.90
CA ILE A 5 15.42 14.34 14.59
C ILE A 5 15.38 13.02 13.81
N ILE A 6 16.48 12.26 13.79
CA ILE A 6 16.53 10.93 13.15
C ILE A 6 15.49 9.98 13.77
N LYS A 7 15.35 10.03 15.11
CA LYS A 7 14.39 9.21 15.83
C LYS A 7 12.94 9.54 15.44
N VAL A 8 12.58 10.83 15.36
CA VAL A 8 11.24 11.25 14.92
C VAL A 8 10.99 10.81 13.47
N ILE A 9 11.95 10.97 12.57
CA ILE A 9 11.80 10.55 11.17
C ILE A 9 11.59 9.03 11.05
N ASN A 10 12.37 8.24 11.80
CA ASN A 10 12.20 6.78 11.82
C ASN A 10 10.86 6.35 12.43
N GLN A 11 10.36 7.10 13.41
CA GLN A 11 9.03 6.90 13.96
C GLN A 11 7.96 7.15 12.89
N ILE A 12 8.04 8.27 12.17
CA ILE A 12 7.11 8.60 11.06
C ILE A 12 7.12 7.49 10.01
N ALA A 13 8.29 7.03 9.57
CA ALA A 13 8.42 5.93 8.61
C ALA A 13 7.76 4.62 9.11
N SER A 14 7.94 4.31 10.39
CA SER A 14 7.30 3.15 11.02
C SER A 14 5.78 3.30 11.10
N GLU A 15 5.29 4.48 11.43
CA GLU A 15 3.86 4.76 11.47
C GLU A 15 3.22 4.73 10.08
N ILE A 16 3.89 5.17 9.03
CA ILE A 16 3.41 5.03 7.64
C ILE A 16 3.18 3.55 7.29
N THR A 17 4.06 2.66 7.74
CA THR A 17 3.88 1.21 7.57
C THR A 17 2.62 0.71 8.28
N LEU A 18 2.35 1.22 9.48
CA LEU A 18 1.13 0.89 10.23
C LEU A 18 -0.13 1.44 9.55
N LEU A 19 -0.10 2.69 9.06
CA LEU A 19 -1.21 3.27 8.31
C LEU A 19 -1.52 2.45 7.07
N PHE A 20 -0.51 2.06 6.30
CA PHE A 20 -0.70 1.20 5.14
C PHE A 20 -1.33 -0.14 5.52
N HIS A 21 -0.85 -0.80 6.58
CA HIS A 21 -1.47 -2.04 7.07
C HIS A 21 -2.92 -1.84 7.49
N ASN A 22 -3.25 -0.72 8.16
CA ASN A 22 -4.62 -0.40 8.55
C ASN A 22 -5.53 -0.24 7.34
N VAL A 23 -5.06 0.38 6.26
CA VAL A 23 -5.83 0.49 4.99
C VAL A 23 -6.15 -0.90 4.42
N LEU A 24 -5.19 -1.83 4.45
CA LEU A 24 -5.41 -3.20 3.95
C LEU A 24 -6.31 -4.04 4.87
N GLU A 25 -6.46 -3.63 6.14
CA GLU A 25 -7.34 -4.25 7.12
C GLU A 25 -8.75 -3.63 7.13
N ASP A 26 -8.91 -2.42 6.59
CA ASP A 26 -10.20 -1.76 6.46
C ASP A 26 -11.07 -2.43 5.40
N ASP A 27 -12.14 -3.07 5.86
CA ASP A 27 -13.09 -3.80 5.03
C ASP A 27 -13.87 -2.89 4.07
N SER A 28 -14.02 -1.60 4.36
CA SER A 28 -14.66 -0.64 3.44
C SER A 28 -13.85 -0.43 2.15
N ILE A 29 -12.56 -0.74 2.18
CA ILE A 29 -11.63 -0.60 1.05
C ILE A 29 -11.23 -1.97 0.51
N SER A 30 -11.02 -2.94 1.40
CA SER A 30 -10.28 -4.16 1.11
C SER A 30 -11.15 -5.37 0.78
N ILE A 31 -12.47 -5.28 1.02
CA ILE A 31 -13.43 -6.30 0.57
C ILE A 31 -13.42 -6.38 -0.95
N ASN A 32 -13.39 -7.61 -1.45
CA ASN A 32 -13.68 -7.89 -2.84
C ASN A 32 -15.13 -8.36 -2.96
N ASP A 33 -15.96 -7.55 -3.61
CA ASP A 33 -17.41 -7.76 -3.77
C ASP A 33 -17.76 -9.14 -4.30
N LYS A 34 -16.92 -9.74 -5.15
CA LYS A 34 -17.18 -11.06 -5.73
C LYS A 34 -17.09 -12.21 -4.74
N VAL A 35 -16.26 -12.05 -3.71
CA VAL A 35 -16.00 -13.10 -2.72
C VAL A 35 -16.49 -12.71 -1.32
N GLY A 36 -16.99 -11.48 -1.15
CA GLY A 36 -17.56 -10.99 0.10
C GLY A 36 -16.59 -11.00 1.28
N LYS A 37 -15.28 -10.95 1.01
CA LYS A 37 -14.24 -11.00 2.05
C LYS A 37 -13.08 -10.07 1.74
N ASN A 38 -12.38 -9.65 2.79
CA ASN A 38 -11.13 -8.92 2.67
C ASN A 38 -10.08 -9.80 2.01
N THR A 39 -9.52 -9.33 0.89
CA THR A 39 -8.49 -10.05 0.14
C THR A 39 -7.14 -9.36 0.17
N LEU A 40 -7.04 -8.19 0.81
CA LEU A 40 -5.83 -7.39 0.87
C LEU A 40 -5.04 -7.60 2.17
N LYS A 41 -5.73 -7.92 3.27
CA LYS A 41 -5.15 -8.13 4.61
C LYS A 41 -3.96 -9.10 4.65
N ASP A 42 -3.99 -10.17 3.85
CA ASP A 42 -2.94 -11.19 3.77
C ASP A 42 -2.24 -11.23 2.40
N SER A 43 -2.44 -10.17 1.61
CA SER A 43 -1.97 -10.11 0.23
C SER A 43 -0.45 -9.88 0.13
N ASN A 44 0.06 -10.06 -1.09
CA ASN A 44 1.44 -9.72 -1.41
C ASN A 44 1.72 -8.20 -1.24
N LEU A 45 0.69 -7.34 -1.28
CA LEU A 45 0.86 -5.91 -1.04
C LEU A 45 1.34 -5.66 0.39
N ARG A 46 0.74 -6.34 1.37
CA ARG A 46 1.18 -6.25 2.77
C ARG A 46 2.59 -6.78 2.96
N LYS A 47 2.89 -7.94 2.36
CA LYS A 47 4.15 -8.68 2.61
C LYS A 47 5.37 -8.00 1.99
N PHE A 48 5.19 -7.28 0.89
CA PHE A 48 6.27 -6.65 0.14
C PHE A 48 6.20 -5.12 0.20
N PHE A 49 5.50 -4.56 1.18
CA PHE A 49 5.54 -3.13 1.44
C PHE A 49 6.81 -2.80 2.22
N GLU A 50 7.59 -1.87 1.68
CA GLU A 50 8.85 -1.45 2.28
C GLU A 50 8.89 0.07 2.38
N VAL A 51 9.37 0.57 3.52
CA VAL A 51 9.57 2.00 3.75
C VAL A 51 11.03 2.26 4.01
N PHE A 52 11.60 3.23 3.29
CA PHE A 52 12.98 3.63 3.39
C PHE A 52 13.07 5.10 3.76
N VAL A 53 13.98 5.41 4.67
CA VAL A 53 14.39 6.80 4.93
C VAL A 53 15.68 7.04 4.17
N LYS A 54 15.61 7.89 3.14
CA LYS A 54 16.78 8.35 2.39
C LYS A 54 17.18 9.72 2.87
N GLN A 55 18.47 9.88 3.16
CA GLN A 55 19.06 11.14 3.58
C GLN A 55 20.09 11.57 2.54
N SER A 56 19.81 12.70 1.88
CA SER A 56 20.75 13.40 1.02
C SER A 56 20.74 14.88 1.43
N ASP A 57 20.40 15.79 0.52
CA ASP A 57 20.17 17.22 0.80
C ASP A 57 18.82 17.45 1.51
N SER A 58 17.92 16.48 1.39
CA SER A 58 16.63 16.45 2.08
C SER A 58 16.36 15.05 2.63
N VAL A 59 15.47 14.98 3.61
CA VAL A 59 14.95 13.71 4.11
C VAL A 59 13.76 13.30 3.26
N ILE A 60 13.86 12.12 2.66
CA ILE A 60 12.80 11.52 1.84
C ILE A 60 12.39 10.21 2.50
N ILE A 61 11.09 10.08 2.79
CA ILE A 61 10.51 8.79 3.19
C ILE A 61 9.90 8.17 1.93
N GLU A 62 10.52 7.11 1.43
CA GLU A 62 10.12 6.42 0.21
C GLU A 62 9.38 5.13 0.55
N CYS A 63 8.24 4.92 -0.09
CA CYS A 63 7.43 3.71 0.06
C CYS A 63 7.50 2.90 -1.23
N LEU A 64 7.95 1.65 -1.16
CA LEU A 64 7.94 0.72 -2.28
C LEU A 64 6.76 -0.24 -2.14
N LEU A 65 6.01 -0.37 -3.23
CA LEU A 65 4.85 -1.24 -3.32
C LEU A 65 5.03 -2.26 -4.44
N ASN A 66 4.41 -3.42 -4.27
CA ASN A 66 4.27 -4.39 -5.34
C ASN A 66 3.40 -3.80 -6.47
N HIS A 67 3.82 -3.98 -7.74
CA HIS A 67 3.05 -3.55 -8.93
C HIS A 67 1.60 -4.04 -8.98
N TYR A 68 1.24 -5.06 -8.21
CA TYR A 68 -0.14 -5.46 -8.02
C TYR A 68 -1.04 -4.29 -7.56
N VAL A 69 -0.50 -3.26 -6.90
CA VAL A 69 -1.27 -2.08 -6.45
C VAL A 69 -1.96 -1.39 -7.61
N ASP A 70 -1.27 -1.24 -8.76
CA ASP A 70 -1.81 -0.60 -9.96
C ASP A 70 -3.10 -1.29 -10.44
N TYR A 71 -3.10 -2.62 -10.40
CA TYR A 71 -4.25 -3.43 -10.81
C TYR A 71 -5.42 -3.28 -9.84
N ILE A 72 -5.15 -3.11 -8.55
CA ILE A 72 -6.18 -2.98 -7.52
C ILE A 72 -6.80 -1.57 -7.56
N GLU A 73 -5.96 -0.55 -7.67
CA GLU A 73 -6.34 0.85 -7.78
C GLU A 73 -7.17 1.14 -9.03
N SER A 74 -6.73 0.63 -10.18
CA SER A 74 -7.39 0.95 -11.45
C SER A 74 -8.75 0.27 -11.61
N GLY A 75 -8.98 -0.81 -10.85
CA GLY A 75 -10.08 -1.72 -11.15
C GLY A 75 -9.98 -2.31 -12.56
N ARG A 76 -11.08 -2.87 -13.04
CA ARG A 76 -11.26 -3.25 -14.44
C ARG A 76 -12.73 -3.19 -14.83
N GLY A 77 -13.05 -2.44 -15.88
CA GLY A 77 -14.41 -2.43 -16.43
C GLY A 77 -14.83 -3.76 -17.06
N GLU A 78 -16.14 -3.99 -17.13
CA GLU A 78 -16.73 -5.13 -17.84
C GLU A 78 -16.34 -5.13 -19.32
N LYS A 79 -15.98 -6.31 -19.83
CA LYS A 79 -15.53 -6.56 -21.21
C LYS A 79 -14.44 -5.60 -21.69
N TYR A 80 -13.68 -5.01 -20.78
CA TYR A 80 -12.64 -4.03 -21.09
C TYR A 80 -11.43 -4.69 -21.75
N LYS A 81 -11.03 -4.17 -22.92
CA LYS A 81 -9.85 -4.63 -23.70
C LYS A 81 -9.80 -6.16 -23.86
N LYS A 82 -8.59 -6.71 -24.04
CA LYS A 82 -8.35 -8.16 -24.16
C LYS A 82 -8.48 -8.84 -22.80
N ARG A 83 -8.97 -10.08 -22.82
CA ARG A 83 -9.03 -10.98 -21.66
C ARG A 83 -7.66 -11.10 -20.96
N PRO A 84 -7.62 -11.26 -19.63
CA PRO A 84 -6.38 -11.58 -18.92
C PRO A 84 -5.74 -12.85 -19.49
N PRO A 85 -4.43 -12.87 -19.75
CA PRO A 85 -3.77 -14.07 -20.27
C PRO A 85 -3.84 -15.19 -19.23
N ILE A 86 -4.21 -16.39 -19.66
CA ILE A 86 -4.33 -17.56 -18.77
C ILE A 86 -3.01 -17.94 -18.11
N SER A 87 -1.87 -17.62 -18.73
CA SER A 87 -0.54 -17.83 -18.16
C SER A 87 -0.33 -17.04 -16.87
N ALA A 88 -0.86 -15.82 -16.76
CA ALA A 88 -0.76 -14.99 -15.56
C ALA A 88 -1.66 -15.51 -14.41
N LEU A 89 -2.64 -16.36 -14.70
CA LEU A 89 -3.56 -16.92 -13.71
C LEU A 89 -3.06 -18.23 -13.10
N ARG A 90 -2.03 -18.86 -13.69
CA ARG A 90 -1.58 -20.20 -13.30
C ARG A 90 -1.05 -20.24 -11.87
N ASP A 91 -0.15 -19.33 -11.52
CA ASP A 91 0.47 -19.30 -10.19
C ASP A 91 -0.54 -18.95 -9.11
N TRP A 92 -1.47 -18.03 -9.43
CA TRP A 92 -2.59 -17.71 -8.56
C TRP A 92 -3.52 -18.91 -8.34
N ALA A 93 -3.90 -19.62 -9.40
CA ALA A 93 -4.76 -20.80 -9.31
C ALA A 93 -4.10 -21.91 -8.47
N LEU A 94 -2.81 -22.19 -8.70
CA LEU A 94 -2.06 -23.19 -7.95
C LEU A 94 -1.98 -22.85 -6.45
N LYS A 95 -1.70 -21.59 -6.12
CA LYS A 95 -1.66 -21.10 -4.73
C LYS A 95 -3.01 -21.21 -4.00
N ASN A 96 -4.11 -21.20 -4.74
CA ASN A 96 -5.47 -21.31 -4.20
C ASN A 96 -6.07 -22.73 -4.31
N GLY A 97 -5.26 -23.74 -4.70
CA GLY A 97 -5.76 -25.11 -4.87
C GLY A 97 -6.76 -25.28 -6.01
N ILE A 98 -6.75 -24.37 -6.98
CA ILE A 98 -7.62 -24.39 -8.16
C ILE A 98 -6.92 -25.14 -9.29
N ALA A 99 -7.68 -25.93 -10.06
CA ALA A 99 -7.15 -26.64 -11.22
C ALA A 99 -6.51 -25.67 -12.23
N THR A 100 -5.33 -26.05 -12.72
CA THR A 100 -4.51 -25.21 -13.63
C THR A 100 -4.60 -25.66 -15.09
N ASP A 101 -5.60 -26.47 -15.43
CA ASP A 101 -5.86 -26.85 -16.81
C ASP A 101 -6.38 -25.66 -17.64
N ASN A 102 -6.16 -25.71 -18.95
CA ASN A 102 -6.51 -24.61 -19.84
C ASN A 102 -8.00 -24.24 -19.79
N HIS A 103 -8.89 -25.20 -19.57
CA HIS A 103 -10.32 -24.94 -19.53
C HIS A 103 -10.67 -24.13 -18.29
N THR A 104 -10.18 -24.53 -17.11
CA THR A 104 -10.38 -23.80 -15.84
C THR A 104 -9.80 -22.39 -15.91
N LEU A 105 -8.55 -22.25 -16.35
CA LEU A 105 -7.92 -20.92 -16.44
C LEU A 105 -8.61 -20.01 -17.47
N PHE A 106 -9.11 -20.56 -18.57
CA PHE A 106 -9.87 -19.81 -19.57
C PHE A 106 -11.23 -19.37 -19.04
N ALA A 107 -11.90 -20.21 -18.24
CA ALA A 107 -13.15 -19.85 -17.57
C ALA A 107 -12.94 -18.70 -16.59
N ILE A 108 -11.87 -18.75 -15.78
CA ILE A 108 -11.52 -17.67 -14.84
C ILE A 108 -11.18 -16.38 -15.59
N SER A 109 -10.32 -16.46 -16.61
CA SER A 109 -9.98 -15.32 -17.48
C SER A 109 -11.22 -14.68 -18.10
N THR A 110 -12.16 -15.50 -18.57
CA THR A 110 -13.41 -15.03 -19.18
C THR A 110 -14.32 -14.40 -18.14
N ALA A 111 -14.41 -14.94 -16.92
CA ALA A 111 -15.19 -14.35 -15.83
C ALA A 111 -14.63 -12.98 -15.41
N ILE A 112 -13.30 -12.86 -15.26
CA ILE A 112 -12.65 -11.58 -14.92
C ILE A 112 -12.91 -10.54 -16.02
N TRP A 113 -12.82 -10.93 -17.29
CA TRP A 113 -13.11 -10.03 -18.40
C TRP A 113 -14.58 -9.67 -18.49
N ARG A 114 -15.49 -10.64 -18.37
CA ARG A 114 -16.94 -10.43 -18.48
C ARG A 114 -17.44 -9.50 -17.38
N ASP A 115 -17.05 -9.78 -16.13
CA ASP A 115 -17.64 -9.15 -14.95
C ASP A 115 -16.82 -7.96 -14.42
N GLY A 116 -15.58 -7.77 -14.89
CA GLY A 116 -14.72 -6.71 -14.38
C GLY A 116 -14.42 -6.86 -12.87
N TYR A 117 -13.93 -5.81 -12.23
CA TYR A 117 -13.90 -5.65 -10.77
C TYR A 117 -13.75 -4.18 -10.41
N SER A 118 -14.33 -3.78 -9.28
CA SER A 118 -14.28 -2.40 -8.80
C SER A 118 -12.85 -1.99 -8.38
N PRO A 119 -12.45 -0.74 -8.62
CA PRO A 119 -11.22 -0.20 -8.06
C PRO A 119 -11.30 -0.16 -6.52
N ARG A 120 -10.16 -0.32 -5.85
CA ARG A 120 -10.05 -0.19 -4.40
C ARG A 120 -8.98 0.87 -4.07
N PRO A 121 -9.38 2.03 -3.53
CA PRO A 121 -8.52 3.21 -3.40
C PRO A 121 -7.60 3.13 -2.17
N ILE A 122 -6.51 2.40 -2.28
CA ILE A 122 -5.51 2.20 -1.20
C ILE A 122 -4.64 3.46 -1.08
N LEU A 123 -4.07 3.93 -2.18
CA LEU A 123 -3.08 5.02 -2.24
C LEU A 123 -3.71 6.34 -1.81
N SER A 124 -4.84 6.73 -2.38
CA SER A 124 -5.51 7.98 -1.97
C SER A 124 -5.96 7.95 -0.51
N THR A 125 -6.34 6.77 0.00
CA THR A 125 -6.68 6.64 1.43
C THR A 125 -5.44 6.79 2.29
N LEU A 126 -4.33 6.13 1.92
CA LEU A 126 -3.06 6.26 2.63
C LEU A 126 -2.57 7.71 2.64
N ASP A 127 -2.62 8.40 1.50
CA ASP A 127 -2.20 9.80 1.38
C ASP A 127 -2.98 10.70 2.33
N ASN A 128 -4.32 10.55 2.37
CA ASN A 128 -5.16 11.30 3.31
C ASN A 128 -4.80 10.99 4.77
N LEU A 129 -4.50 9.73 5.11
CA LEU A 129 -4.11 9.36 6.47
C LEU A 129 -2.74 9.94 6.87
N ILE A 130 -1.80 9.97 5.92
CA ILE A 130 -0.47 10.57 6.09
C ILE A 130 -0.60 12.08 6.32
N GLU A 131 -1.37 12.77 5.48
CA GLU A 131 -1.61 14.20 5.61
C GLU A 131 -2.23 14.55 6.97
N ASN A 132 -3.29 13.84 7.35
CA ASN A 132 -3.93 14.01 8.67
C ASN A 132 -2.95 13.79 9.82
N LYS A 133 -2.09 12.77 9.74
CA LYS A 133 -1.08 12.49 10.78
C LYS A 133 0.01 13.54 10.83
N PHE A 134 0.41 14.06 9.68
CA PHE A 134 1.37 15.13 9.58
C PHE A 134 0.87 16.41 10.22
N GLU A 135 -0.35 16.83 9.88
CA GLU A 135 -0.98 18.03 10.41
C GLU A 135 -1.27 17.94 11.92
N SER A 136 -1.68 16.77 12.41
CA SER A 136 -2.11 16.61 13.80
C SER A 136 -0.97 16.34 14.79
N VAL A 137 0.05 15.57 14.41
CA VAL A 137 1.06 15.07 15.35
C VAL A 137 2.48 15.26 14.82
N TRP A 138 2.80 14.73 13.63
CA TRP A 138 4.20 14.59 13.22
C TRP A 138 4.89 15.94 12.97
N SER A 139 4.18 16.93 12.44
CA SER A 139 4.74 18.28 12.23
C SER A 139 5.20 18.91 13.53
N LEU A 140 4.42 18.77 14.61
CA LEU A 140 4.75 19.29 15.93
C LEU A 140 5.93 18.54 16.56
N ASP A 141 5.97 17.21 16.43
CA ASP A 141 7.06 16.39 16.97
C ASP A 141 8.39 16.68 16.25
N LEU A 142 8.35 16.85 14.92
CA LEU A 142 9.51 17.30 14.14
C LEU A 142 9.95 18.70 14.55
N PHE A 143 9.00 19.63 14.69
CA PHE A 143 9.30 21.01 15.08
C PHE A 143 9.98 21.06 16.45
N LYS A 144 9.45 20.35 17.45
CA LYS A 144 10.06 20.24 18.78
C LYS A 144 11.48 19.69 18.72
N ALA A 145 11.69 18.59 17.98
CA ALA A 145 13.02 18.00 17.83
C ALA A 145 14.05 18.95 17.19
N ILE A 146 13.60 19.79 16.25
CA ILE A 146 14.44 20.83 15.62
C ILE A 146 14.75 21.95 16.62
N ILE A 147 13.74 22.44 17.36
CA ILE A 147 13.95 23.50 18.37
C ILE A 147 14.91 23.03 19.46
N ASP A 148 14.72 21.81 19.98
CA ASP A 148 15.62 21.22 20.98
C ASP A 148 17.07 21.12 20.48
N GLU A 149 17.28 20.88 19.18
CA GLU A 149 18.62 20.91 18.57
C GLU A 149 19.19 22.32 18.51
N LEU A 150 18.38 23.30 18.08
CA LEU A 150 18.80 24.70 17.97
C LEU A 150 19.13 25.29 19.35
N GLU A 151 18.31 25.03 20.36
CA GLU A 151 18.56 25.49 21.73
C GLU A 151 19.86 24.93 22.27
N LYS A 152 20.13 23.63 22.03
CA LYS A 152 21.43 23.03 22.39
C LYS A 152 22.57 23.73 21.65
N TYR A 153 22.43 23.98 20.36
CA TYR A 153 23.48 24.64 19.57
C TYR A 153 23.80 26.06 20.07
N PHE A 154 22.80 26.86 20.42
CA PHE A 154 23.00 28.26 20.83
C PHE A 154 23.31 28.46 22.32
N ASN A 155 22.96 27.49 23.18
CA ASN A 155 23.25 27.54 24.62
C ASN A 155 24.49 26.72 25.03
N THR A 156 25.29 26.27 24.04
CA THR A 156 26.65 25.73 24.24
C THR A 156 27.66 26.82 23.92
#